data_AF-A0A1Z8NMC6-F1
#
_entry.id   AF-A0A1Z8NMC6-F1
#
_cell.length_a   1.000
_cell.length_b   1.000
_cell.length_c   1.000
_cell.angle_alpha   90.00
_cell.angle_beta   90.00
_cell.angle_gamma   90.00
#
_symmetry.space_group_name_H-M   'P 1'
#
loop_
_entity.id
_entity.type
_entity.pdbx_description
1 polymer ?
#
loop_
_entity_poly.entity_id
_entity_poly.type
_entity_poly.pdbx_seq_one_letter_code
_entity_poly.pdbx_strand_id
1 'polypeptide(L)' 'MREILDPNQQSSRRGKGAITFFVKPESKASIRAALADGGYGTSYQEGIINLLNELLQKQHRSRLT' A
#
# COMPACT_ATOMS: atom_id res chain seq x y z
N MET A 1 10.14 34.46 -9.69
CA MET A 1 10.75 33.20 -9.21
C MET A 1 9.82 32.07 -9.65
N ARG A 2 10.21 31.24 -10.63
CA ARG A 2 9.41 30.07 -11.04
C ARG A 2 9.94 28.88 -10.27
N GLU A 3 9.11 28.26 -9.43
CA GLU A 3 9.41 26.97 -8.81
C GLU A 3 9.55 25.92 -9.91
N ILE A 4 10.77 25.41 -10.08
CA ILE A 4 11.03 24.23 -10.88
C ILE A 4 10.70 23.05 -9.97
N LEU A 5 9.52 22.45 -10.18
CA LEU A 5 9.16 21.20 -9.52
C LEU A 5 10.05 20.10 -10.13
N ASP A 6 11.17 19.79 -9.47
CA ASP A 6 12.01 18.65 -9.83
C ASP A 6 11.15 17.37 -9.78
N PRO A 7 10.90 16.69 -10.92
CA PRO A 7 10.07 15.48 -10.95
C PRO A 7 10.74 14.28 -10.26
N ASN A 8 11.93 14.47 -9.69
CA ASN A 8 12.81 13.45 -9.14
C ASN A 8 13.01 13.60 -7.62
N GLN A 9 12.02 14.14 -6.89
CA GLN A 9 11.98 14.08 -5.43
C GLN A 9 11.81 12.61 -4.98
N GLN A 10 12.92 11.89 -4.99
CA GLN A 10 13.03 10.48 -4.67
C GLN A 10 12.53 10.23 -3.24
N SER A 11 11.43 9.47 -3.09
CA SER A 11 10.75 9.16 -1.82
C SER A 11 11.69 8.69 -0.70
N SER A 12 12.80 8.04 -1.08
CA SER A 12 13.88 7.59 -0.19
C SER A 12 14.44 8.72 0.69
N ARG A 13 14.55 9.96 0.17
CA ARG A 13 15.06 11.12 0.91
C ARG A 13 14.12 11.66 1.98
N ARG A 14 12.86 11.19 2.01
CA ARG A 14 11.85 11.51 3.04
C ARG A 14 11.62 10.36 4.01
N GLY A 15 12.50 9.35 4.02
CA GLY A 15 12.37 8.16 4.87
C GLY A 15 11.21 7.23 4.47
N LYS A 16 10.68 7.36 3.24
CA LYS A 16 9.58 6.51 2.78
C LYS A 16 10.12 5.31 2.01
N GLY A 17 9.77 4.11 2.47
CA GLY A 17 9.97 2.86 1.73
C GLY A 17 8.89 2.68 0.66
N ALA A 18 9.25 2.04 -0.45
CA ALA A 18 8.30 1.64 -1.49
C ALA A 18 8.24 0.12 -1.58
N ILE A 19 7.03 -0.41 -1.76
CA ILE A 19 6.80 -1.84 -2.04
C ILE A 19 6.08 -1.90 -3.38
N THR A 20 6.65 -2.67 -4.32
CA THR A 20 6.10 -2.82 -5.67
C THR A 20 5.60 -4.24 -5.86
N PHE A 21 4.35 -4.38 -6.28
CA PHE A 21 3.75 -5.66 -6.65
C PHE A 21 3.43 -5.67 -8.13
N PHE A 22 3.89 -6.70 -8.84
CA PHE A 22 3.48 -6.96 -10.21
C PHE A 22 2.29 -7.93 -10.18
N VAL A 23 1.17 -7.49 -10.74
CA VAL A 23 -0.04 -8.30 -10.88
C VAL A 23 -0.43 -8.35 -12.34
N LYS A 24 -1.20 -9.39 -12.72
CA LYS A 24 -1.76 -9.44 -14.06
C LYS A 24 -2.70 -8.24 -14.28
N PRO A 25 -2.74 -7.62 -15.48
CA PRO A 25 -3.56 -6.43 -15.73
C PRO A 25 -5.02 -6.60 -15.35
N GLU A 26 -5.60 -7.76 -15.65
CA GLU A 26 -6.98 -8.14 -15.36
C GLU A 26 -7.29 -8.23 -13.85
N SER A 27 -6.27 -8.49 -13.03
CA SER A 27 -6.43 -8.63 -11.58
C SER A 27 -6.52 -7.30 -10.85
N LYS A 28 -6.16 -6.18 -11.49
CA LYS A 28 -6.17 -4.86 -10.82
C LYS A 28 -7.56 -4.52 -10.30
N ALA A 29 -8.57 -4.57 -11.17
CA ALA A 29 -9.94 -4.21 -10.82
C ALA A 29 -10.50 -5.10 -9.70
N SER A 30 -10.26 -6.42 -9.77
CA SER A 30 -10.73 -7.37 -8.76
C SER A 30 -10.04 -7.17 -7.41
N ILE A 31 -8.72 -6.89 -7.39
CA ILE A 31 -7.99 -6.54 -6.16
C ILE A 31 -8.58 -5.28 -5.54
N ARG A 32 -8.86 -4.24 -6.34
CA ARG A 32 -9.45 -3.00 -5.82
C ARG A 32 -10.83 -3.23 -5.21
N ALA A 33 -11.68 -4.01 -5.89
CA ALA A 33 -12.99 -4.37 -5.39
C ALA A 33 -12.88 -5.13 -4.06
N ALA A 34 -12.05 -6.17 -3.99
CA ALA A 34 -11.84 -6.94 -2.77
C ALA A 34 -11.31 -6.10 -1.59
N LEU A 35 -10.43 -5.13 -1.84
CA LEU A 35 -9.94 -4.20 -0.82
C LEU A 35 -11.06 -3.28 -0.30
N ALA A 36 -11.92 -2.78 -1.19
CA ALA A 36 -13.05 -1.94 -0.83
C ALA A 36 -14.11 -2.74 -0.05
N ASP A 37 -14.46 -3.93 -0.53
CA ASP A 37 -15.44 -4.83 0.09
C ASP A 37 -14.98 -5.30 1.48
N GLY A 38 -13.68 -5.51 1.65
CA GLY A 38 -13.07 -5.83 2.94
C GLY A 38 -12.92 -4.64 3.90
N GLY A 39 -13.34 -3.43 3.50
CA GLY A 39 -13.25 -2.23 4.33
C GLY A 39 -11.84 -1.65 4.46
N TYR A 40 -10.89 -2.04 3.60
CA TYR A 40 -9.50 -1.61 3.68
C TYR A 40 -9.25 -0.23 3.03
N GLY A 41 -10.21 0.29 2.27
CA GLY A 41 -10.12 1.61 1.62
C GLY A 41 -10.39 1.55 0.12
N THR A 42 -10.38 2.71 -0.54
CA THR A 42 -10.80 2.84 -1.95
C THR A 42 -9.65 3.01 -2.94
N SER A 43 -8.42 3.18 -2.41
CA SER A 43 -7.17 3.25 -3.18
C SER A 43 -6.30 2.02 -2.93
N TYR A 44 -5.50 1.62 -3.93
CA TYR A 44 -4.60 0.45 -3.77
C TYR A 44 -3.58 0.66 -2.66
N GLN A 45 -3.00 1.85 -2.56
CA GLN A 45 -1.95 2.11 -1.58
C GLN A 45 -2.52 1.99 -0.16
N GLU A 46 -3.63 2.67 0.12
CA GLU A 46 -4.30 2.61 1.42
C GLU A 46 -4.78 1.19 1.73
N GLY A 47 -5.47 0.55 0.78
CA GLY A 47 -6.00 -0.79 0.96
C GLY A 47 -4.93 -1.83 1.27
N ILE A 48 -3.83 -1.82 0.53
CA ILE A 48 -2.72 -2.75 0.75
C ILE A 48 -2.03 -2.45 2.09
N ILE A 49 -1.82 -1.18 2.46
CA ILE A 49 -1.20 -0.83 3.76
C ILE A 49 -2.09 -1.31 4.92
N ASN A 50 -3.40 -1.07 4.86
CA ASN A 50 -4.34 -1.48 5.89
C ASN A 50 -4.41 -3.01 6.03
N LEU A 51 -4.46 -3.72 4.91
CA LEU A 51 -4.41 -5.18 4.91
C LEU A 51 -3.11 -5.71 5.54
N LEU A 52 -1.95 -5.17 5.15
CA LEU A 52 -0.66 -5.59 5.71
C LEU A 52 -0.59 -5.32 7.22
N ASN A 53 -1.10 -4.19 7.68
CA ASN A 53 -1.16 -3.88 9.12
C ASN A 53 -2.04 -4.86 9.88
N GLU A 54 -3.21 -5.24 9.35
CA GLU A 54 -4.06 -6.27 9.96
C GLU A 54 -3.35 -7.62 10.03
N LEU A 55 -2.69 -8.04 8.96
CA LEU A 55 -1.94 -9.30 8.92
C LEU A 55 -0.80 -9.32 9.95
N LEU A 56 -0.06 -8.22 10.07
CA LEU A 56 0.99 -8.08 11.09
C LEU A 56 0.40 -8.15 12.51
N GLN A 57 -0.70 -7.45 12.78
CA GLN A 57 -1.36 -7.50 14.09
C GLN A 57 -1.82 -8.92 14.45
N LYS A 58 -2.39 -9.66 13.47
CA LYS A 58 -2.79 -11.06 13.67
C LYS A 58 -1.58 -11.95 13.94
N GLN A 59 -0.48 -11.78 13.21
CA GLN A 59 0.76 -12.51 13.45
C GLN A 59 1.30 -12.26 14.86
N HIS A 60 1.29 -11.00 15.32
CA HIS A 60 1.73 -10.65 16.68
C HIS A 60 0.80 -11.22 17.76
N ARG A 61 -0.52 -11.22 17.55
CA ARG A 61 -1.49 -11.83 18.50
C ARG A 61 -1.28 -13.34 18.64
N SER A 62 -0.88 -14.03 17.56
CA SER A 62 -0.60 -15.46 17.60
C SER A 62 0.72 -15.83 18.28
N ARG A 63 1.59 -14.84 18.59
CA ARG A 63 2.90 -15.08 19.23
C ARG A 63 2.83 -15.00 20.76
N LEU A 64 1.78 -15.58 21.35
CA LEU A 64 1.72 -15.97 22.77
C LEU A 64 2.20 -17.42 22.86
N THR A 65 3.51 -17.61 22.98
CA THR A 65 4.15 -18.86 23.40
C THR A 65 5.14 -18.54 24.50
#